data_AF-T1P438-F1
#
_entry.id   AF-T1P438-F1
#
_cell.length_a   1.000
_cell.length_b   1.000
_cell.length_c   1.000
_cell.angle_alpha   90.00
_cell.angle_beta   90.00
_cell.angle_gamma   90.00
#
_symmetry.space_group_name_H-M   'P 1'
#
loop_
_entity.id
_entity.type
_entity.pdbx_description
1 polymer ?
#
loop_
_entity_poly.entity_id
_entity_poly.type
_entity_poly.pdbx_seq_one_letter_code
_entity_poly.pdbx_strand_id
1 'polypeptide(L)'
;VSYLFIHHSAGASCSTKAQCIAEVKGIQNYHMDSNGWSDIGYSFLIGGDGNIYEGRGWNKVGAHTYGFNSVGYGIDFIGTFTSTNPTQAAQNAYKQLA
;
A
#
# COMPACT_ATOMS: atom_id res chain seq x y z
N VAL A 1 14.69 -2.67 -9.46
CA VAL A 1 14.03 -3.96 -9.18
C VAL A 1 13.32 -4.44 -10.44
N SER A 2 12.94 -5.73 -10.52
CA SER A 2 12.34 -6.32 -11.75
C SER A 2 10.88 -6.73 -11.59
N TYR A 3 10.33 -6.63 -10.37
CA TYR A 3 8.97 -7.09 -10.05
C TYR A 3 8.16 -6.01 -9.34
N LEU A 4 6.86 -6.01 -9.60
CA LEU A 4 5.87 -5.21 -8.90
C LEU A 4 4.78 -6.13 -8.37
N PHE A 5 4.57 -6.10 -7.05
CA PHE A 5 3.58 -6.92 -6.36
C PHE A 5 2.41 -6.04 -5.94
N ILE A 6 1.22 -6.38 -6.43
CA ILE A 6 -0.02 -5.64 -6.15
C ILE A 6 -0.77 -6.33 -5.02
N HIS A 7 -1.13 -5.55 -4.00
CA HIS A 7 -1.84 -5.98 -2.79
C HIS A 7 -3.08 -5.11 -2.57
N HIS A 8 -3.89 -5.55 -1.60
CA HIS A 8 -4.91 -4.71 -1.00
C HIS A 8 -4.91 -4.88 0.51
N SER A 9 -5.28 -3.83 1.24
CA SER A 9 -5.11 -3.81 2.71
C SER A 9 -6.04 -4.78 3.44
N ALA A 10 -7.08 -5.30 2.74
CA ALA A 10 -8.17 -6.09 3.32
C ALA A 10 -8.85 -5.38 4.52
N GLY A 11 -8.76 -4.04 4.55
CA GLY A 11 -9.33 -3.19 5.57
C GLY A 11 -10.38 -2.23 5.01
N ALA A 12 -10.59 -1.14 5.74
CA ALA A 12 -11.49 -0.07 5.32
C ALA A 12 -10.94 0.67 4.10
N SER A 13 -11.84 1.04 3.19
CA SER A 13 -11.51 1.95 2.10
C SER A 13 -11.57 3.40 2.60
N CYS A 14 -10.86 4.29 1.92
CA CYS A 14 -10.82 5.72 2.22
C CYS A 14 -11.14 6.54 0.96
N SER A 15 -11.78 7.72 1.11
CA SER A 15 -12.18 8.56 -0.03
C SER A 15 -11.71 10.02 0.07
N THR A 16 -11.21 10.43 1.23
CA THR A 16 -10.60 11.75 1.43
C THR A 16 -9.15 11.59 1.88
N LYS A 17 -8.33 12.61 1.59
CA LYS A 17 -6.92 12.61 2.00
C LYS A 17 -6.74 12.38 3.50
N ALA A 18 -7.59 12.97 4.33
CA ALA A 18 -7.53 12.80 5.79
C ALA A 18 -7.83 11.35 6.22
N GLN A 19 -8.86 10.73 5.64
CA GLN A 19 -9.17 9.31 5.90
C GLN A 19 -8.05 8.41 5.42
N CYS A 20 -7.53 8.63 4.21
CA CYS A 20 -6.47 7.79 3.67
C CYS A 20 -5.16 7.91 4.48
N ILE A 21 -4.82 9.11 4.99
CA ILE A 21 -3.70 9.27 5.93
C ILE A 21 -3.95 8.48 7.22
N ALA A 22 -5.19 8.48 7.73
CA ALA A 22 -5.54 7.71 8.92
C ALA A 22 -5.40 6.20 8.68
N GLU A 23 -5.85 5.69 7.54
CA GLU A 23 -5.69 4.29 7.15
C GLU A 23 -4.21 3.91 6.99
N VAL A 24 -3.40 4.73 6.31
CA VAL A 24 -1.95 4.48 6.18
C VAL A 24 -1.28 4.38 7.55
N LYS A 25 -1.61 5.28 8.49
CA LYS A 25 -1.10 5.23 9.87
C LYS A 25 -1.58 3.99 10.61
N GLY A 26 -2.85 3.61 10.43
CA GLY A 26 -3.41 2.40 11.03
C GLY A 26 -2.66 1.14 10.57
N ILE A 27 -2.40 1.02 9.26
CA ILE A 27 -1.64 -0.08 8.68
C ILE A 27 -0.18 -0.07 9.18
N GLN A 28 0.46 1.10 9.25
CA GLN A 28 1.82 1.24 9.77
C GLN A 28 1.89 0.80 11.24
N ASN A 29 1.01 1.29 12.09
CA ASN A 29 0.96 0.94 13.51
C ASN A 29 0.71 -0.56 13.68
N TYR A 30 -0.21 -1.15 12.93
CA TYR A 30 -0.44 -2.60 12.98
C TYR A 30 0.83 -3.38 12.62
N HIS A 31 1.50 -3.02 11.53
CA HIS A 31 2.73 -3.67 11.11
C HIS A 31 3.88 -3.52 12.12
N MET A 32 4.03 -2.34 12.72
CA MET A 32 5.10 -2.09 13.68
C MET A 32 4.80 -2.67 15.06
N ASP A 33 3.63 -2.37 15.60
CA ASP A 33 3.29 -2.68 17.00
C ASP A 33 2.78 -4.11 17.16
N SER A 34 2.06 -4.65 16.17
CA SER A 34 1.51 -6.02 16.25
C SER A 34 2.41 -7.06 15.59
N ASN A 35 2.97 -6.75 14.41
CA ASN A 35 3.84 -7.70 13.70
C ASN A 35 5.34 -7.53 14.03
N GLY A 36 5.73 -6.47 14.74
CA GLY A 36 7.12 -6.20 15.09
C GLY A 36 8.00 -5.79 13.92
N TRP A 37 7.43 -5.30 12.82
CA TRP A 37 8.19 -4.88 11.65
C TRP A 37 8.84 -3.52 11.86
N SER A 38 9.94 -3.25 11.16
CA SER A 38 10.65 -1.97 11.26
C SER A 38 9.87 -0.76 10.73
N ASP A 39 8.88 -1.02 9.88
CA ASP A 39 8.02 -0.02 9.21
C ASP A 39 6.84 -0.75 8.53
N ILE A 40 5.90 0.01 7.96
CA ILE A 40 4.85 -0.47 7.06
C ILE A 40 5.43 -1.41 5.99
N GLY A 41 4.77 -2.52 5.67
CA GLY A 41 5.34 -3.56 4.80
C GLY A 41 5.48 -3.16 3.33
N TYR A 42 4.68 -2.21 2.86
CA TYR A 42 4.58 -1.84 1.44
C TYR A 42 5.54 -0.72 1.05
N SER A 43 5.96 -0.70 -0.22
CA SER A 43 6.75 0.42 -0.77
C SER A 43 5.86 1.65 -0.92
N PHE A 44 4.66 1.47 -1.46
CA PHE A 44 3.66 2.53 -1.65
C PHE A 44 2.26 2.02 -1.33
N LEU A 45 1.38 2.94 -0.95
CA LEU A 45 -0.04 2.70 -0.78
C LEU A 45 -0.84 3.66 -1.67
N ILE A 46 -1.98 3.23 -2.18
CA ILE A 46 -2.85 4.04 -3.03
C ILE A 46 -4.22 4.13 -2.38
N GLY A 47 -4.62 5.35 -2.01
CA GLY A 47 -5.92 5.63 -1.43
C GLY A 47 -7.03 5.64 -2.47
N GLY A 48 -8.27 5.41 -2.04
CA GLY A 48 -9.44 5.57 -2.91
C GLY A 48 -9.66 7.03 -3.35
N ASP A 49 -9.01 7.98 -2.67
CA ASP A 49 -8.92 9.39 -3.04
C ASP A 49 -7.96 9.67 -4.22
N GLY A 50 -7.26 8.65 -4.72
CA GLY A 50 -6.33 8.75 -5.84
C GLY A 50 -4.94 9.27 -5.49
N ASN A 51 -4.62 9.46 -4.20
CA ASN A 51 -3.28 9.83 -3.77
C ASN A 51 -2.39 8.59 -3.60
N ILE A 52 -1.11 8.77 -3.93
CA ILE A 52 -0.05 7.80 -3.62
C ILE A 52 0.59 8.24 -2.31
N TYR A 53 0.68 7.30 -1.37
CA TYR A 53 1.30 7.46 -0.07
C TYR A 53 2.60 6.67 -0.03
N GLU A 54 3.68 7.34 0.33
CA GLU A 54 4.97 6.68 0.51
C GLU A 54 4.96 5.83 1.79
N GLY A 55 5.24 4.53 1.63
CA GLY A 55 5.56 3.63 2.74
C GLY A 55 7.07 3.56 2.90
N ARG A 56 7.66 2.39 2.62
CA ARG A 56 9.13 2.26 2.61
C ARG A 56 9.81 2.95 1.43
N GLY A 57 9.03 3.33 0.41
CA GLY A 57 9.52 4.02 -0.78
C GLY A 57 10.42 3.15 -1.66
N TRP A 58 11.22 3.81 -2.48
CA TRP A 58 12.05 3.16 -3.50
C TRP A 58 13.34 2.54 -2.97
N ASN A 59 13.88 3.09 -1.88
CA ASN A 59 15.27 2.84 -1.48
C ASN A 59 15.40 1.85 -0.31
N LYS A 60 14.31 1.22 0.11
CA LYS A 60 14.28 0.29 1.25
C LYS A 60 13.55 -0.99 0.88
N VAL A 61 14.04 -2.11 1.42
CA VAL A 61 13.42 -3.44 1.25
C VAL A 61 12.08 -3.51 1.99
N GLY A 62 11.06 -4.03 1.29
CA GLY A 62 9.71 -4.23 1.80
C GLY A 62 9.56 -5.38 2.81
N ALA A 63 8.33 -5.59 3.28
CA ALA A 63 7.89 -6.77 4.02
C ALA A 63 6.54 -7.30 3.50
N HIS A 64 6.21 -7.03 2.24
CA HIS A 64 4.90 -7.27 1.60
C HIS A 64 4.76 -8.66 0.95
N THR A 65 5.85 -9.32 0.57
CA THR A 65 5.81 -10.59 -0.16
C THR A 65 7.00 -11.45 0.24
N TYR A 66 6.74 -12.42 1.12
CA TYR A 66 7.76 -13.34 1.62
C TYR A 66 8.51 -14.02 0.45
N GLY A 67 9.84 -14.05 0.54
CA GLY A 67 10.71 -14.58 -0.52
C GLY A 67 11.03 -13.60 -1.66
N PHE A 68 10.30 -12.49 -1.80
CA PHE A 68 10.44 -11.56 -2.93
C PHE A 68 10.67 -10.09 -2.54
N ASN A 69 10.65 -9.77 -1.24
CA ASN A 69 10.80 -8.40 -0.73
C ASN A 69 12.04 -7.64 -1.23
N SER A 70 13.15 -8.34 -1.51
CA SER A 70 14.41 -7.74 -1.96
C SER A 70 14.52 -7.56 -3.48
N VAL A 71 13.58 -8.12 -4.26
CA VAL A 71 13.65 -8.14 -5.73
C VAL A 71 12.49 -7.41 -6.41
N GLY A 72 11.55 -6.86 -5.64
CA GLY A 72 10.41 -6.11 -6.15
C GLY A 72 9.87 -5.08 -5.17
N TYR A 73 8.96 -4.24 -5.66
CA TYR A 73 8.22 -3.28 -4.85
C TYR A 73 6.81 -3.77 -4.58
N GLY A 74 6.25 -3.41 -3.43
CA GLY A 74 4.88 -3.71 -3.04
C GLY A 74 4.01 -2.45 -3.12
N ILE A 75 2.94 -2.52 -3.90
CA ILE A 75 1.90 -1.48 -3.96
C ILE A 75 0.64 -2.03 -3.31
N ASP A 76 0.14 -1.35 -2.29
CA ASP A 76 -1.10 -1.70 -1.59
C ASP A 76 -2.23 -0.73 -1.94
N PHE A 77 -3.33 -1.24 -2.48
CA PHE A 77 -4.56 -0.44 -2.58
C PHE A 77 -5.30 -0.46 -1.25
N ILE A 78 -5.56 0.72 -0.67
CA ILE A 78 -6.24 0.84 0.62
C ILE A 78 -7.72 0.46 0.46
N GLY A 79 -8.08 -0.72 0.94
CA GLY A 79 -9.44 -1.24 0.95
C GLY A 79 -9.53 -2.76 0.70
N THR A 80 -10.77 -3.23 0.54
CA THR A 80 -11.08 -4.63 0.24
C THR A 80 -11.65 -4.77 -1.17
N PHE A 81 -10.95 -5.49 -2.05
CA PHE A 81 -11.26 -5.60 -3.49
C PHE A 81 -11.52 -7.04 -3.94
N THR A 82 -12.14 -7.84 -3.06
CA THR A 82 -12.51 -9.24 -3.36
C THR A 82 -13.75 -9.35 -4.25
N SER A 83 -14.60 -8.31 -4.27
CA SER A 83 -15.85 -8.25 -5.05
C SER A 83 -16.07 -6.91 -5.76
N THR A 84 -15.18 -5.94 -5.56
CA THR A 84 -15.25 -4.61 -6.16
C THR A 84 -13.86 -4.18 -6.62
N ASN A 85 -13.80 -3.26 -7.59
CA ASN A 85 -12.54 -2.70 -8.07
C ASN A 85 -12.13 -1.44 -7.29
N PRO A 86 -10.83 -1.10 -7.24
CA PRO A 86 -10.37 0.21 -6.78
C PRO A 86 -11.01 1.35 -7.59
N THR A 87 -11.10 2.53 -6.98
CA THR A 87 -11.64 3.71 -7.67
C THR A 87 -10.85 4.00 -8.95
N GLN A 88 -11.49 4.63 -9.95
CA GLN A 88 -10.79 4.99 -11.18
C GLN A 88 -9.60 5.91 -10.91
N ALA A 89 -9.72 6.79 -9.91
CA ALA A 89 -8.64 7.65 -9.45
C ALA A 89 -7.44 6.83 -8.93
N ALA A 90 -7.68 5.83 -8.08
CA ALA A 90 -6.64 4.93 -7.59
C ALA A 90 -5.97 4.14 -8.73
N GLN A 91 -6.77 3.60 -9.66
CA GLN A 91 -6.23 2.89 -10.83
C GLN A 91 -5.38 3.80 -11.72
N ASN A 92 -5.76 5.07 -11.87
CA ASN A 92 -4.98 6.04 -12.65
C ASN A 92 -3.69 6.42 -11.92
N ALA A 93 -3.72 6.58 -10.60
CA ALA A 93 -2.53 6.83 -9.79
C ALA A 93 -1.51 5.68 -9.93
N TYR A 94 -1.98 4.43 -9.87
CA TYR A 94 -1.14 3.25 -10.12
C TYR A 94 -0.42 3.31 -11.46
N LYS A 95 -1.13 3.66 -12.55
CA LYS A 95 -0.55 3.77 -13.89
C LYS A 95 0.51 4.87 -14.02
N GLN A 96 0.52 5.86 -13.14
CA GLN A 96 1.55 6.91 -13.11
C GLN A 96 2.80 6.47 -12.32
N LEU A 97 2.63 5.49 -11.43
CA LEU A 97 3.69 4.96 -10.58
C LEU A 97 4.44 3.79 -11.22
N ALA A 98 3.76 3.00 -12.05
CA ALA A 98 4.23 1.76 -12.66
C ALA A 98 4.89 1.96 -14.03
#